data_AF-W5TST9-F1
#
_entry.id   AF-W5TST9-F1
#
_cell.length_a   1.000
_cell.length_b   1.000
_cell.length_c   1.000
_cell.angle_alpha   90.00
_cell.angle_beta   90.00
_cell.angle_gamma   90.00
#
_symmetry.space_group_name_H-M   'P 1'
#
loop_
_entity.id
_entity.type
_entity.pdbx_description
1 polymer ?
#
loop_
_entity_poly.entity_id
_entity_poly.type
_entity_poly.pdbx_seq_one_letter_code
_entity_poly.pdbx_strand_id
1 'polypeptide(L)'
;MHVVAGAATTDDKESRPLARNGGPRFGLIVSKAVGNAVVRHRVARRLRHMCAGIAGHLPAESDVVIRALPGAATATSAELDRQLRSALRKLSFDVPAARVEPSDPS
;
A
#
# COMPACT_ATOMS: atom_id res chain seq x y z
N MET A 1 -14.52 0.27 4.77
CA MET A 1 -13.11 0.70 4.75
C MET A 1 -12.24 -0.55 4.89
N HIS A 2 -11.44 -0.90 3.87
CA HIS A 2 -10.86 -2.24 3.72
C HIS A 2 -9.33 -2.23 3.93
N VAL A 3 -8.70 -1.07 3.74
CA VAL A 3 -7.26 -0.86 3.94
C VAL A 3 -7.05 0.47 4.66
N VAL A 4 -6.07 0.51 5.57
CA VAL A 4 -5.57 1.74 6.21
C VAL A 4 -4.10 1.87 5.86
N ALA A 5 -3.67 3.03 5.38
CA ALA A 5 -2.25 3.34 5.20
C ALA A 5 -1.83 4.40 6.21
N GLY A 6 -0.66 4.23 6.80
CA GLY A 6 0.07 5.28 7.51
C GLY A 6 1.42 5.46 6.83
N ALA A 7 1.93 6.67 6.81
CA ALA A 7 3.26 6.94 6.31
C ALA A 7 4.02 7.85 7.25
N ALA A 8 5.30 7.57 7.38
CA ALA A 8 6.25 8.47 7.97
C ALA A 8 7.15 8.98 6.83
N THR A 9 7.11 10.28 6.59
CA THR A 9 8.17 10.97 5.85
C THR A 9 9.20 11.33 6.91
N THR A 10 10.40 10.76 6.85
CA THR A 10 11.46 11.17 7.78
C THR A 10 11.97 12.55 7.35
N ASP A 11 11.32 13.60 7.82
CA ASP A 11 11.90 14.96 7.89
C ASP A 11 12.66 15.17 9.22
N ASP A 12 12.70 14.14 10.07
CA ASP A 12 13.26 14.23 11.41
C ASP A 12 14.76 13.92 11.48
N LYS A 13 15.49 14.97 11.86
CA LYS A 13 16.93 15.14 11.99
C LYS A 13 17.66 14.19 12.96
N GLU A 14 17.01 13.17 13.52
CA GLU A 14 17.61 12.37 14.60
C GLU A 14 17.08 10.93 14.67
N SER A 15 17.30 10.16 13.60
CA SER A 15 17.09 8.71 13.63
C SER A 15 18.33 8.00 13.13
N ARG A 16 18.91 7.20 14.03
CA ARG A 16 20.05 6.30 13.84
C ARG A 16 20.05 5.70 12.42
N PRO A 17 21.16 5.72 11.65
CA PRO A 17 21.17 5.23 10.27
C PRO A 17 21.01 3.71 10.26
N LEU A 18 19.77 3.24 10.32
CA LEU A 18 19.41 1.90 9.88
C LEU A 18 19.69 1.90 8.39
N ALA A 19 20.67 1.12 7.94
CA ALA A 19 21.09 1.05 6.53
C ALA A 19 19.86 1.07 5.60
N ARG A 20 19.57 2.24 5.01
CA ARG A 20 18.48 2.45 4.07
C ARG A 20 19.00 2.04 2.71
N ASN A 21 18.74 0.80 2.33
CA ASN A 21 19.06 0.33 0.99
C ASN A 21 17.92 0.74 0.05
N GLY A 22 17.98 1.98 -0.44
CA GLY A 22 17.32 2.51 -1.65
C GLY A 22 15.79 2.40 -1.78
N GLY A 23 15.16 3.54 -2.05
CA GLY A 23 13.78 3.65 -2.54
C GLY A 23 12.68 3.56 -1.46
N PRO A 24 11.44 3.95 -1.80
CA PRO A 24 10.33 3.98 -0.85
C PRO A 24 10.00 2.58 -0.33
N ARG A 25 9.83 2.46 0.99
CA ARG A 25 9.61 1.16 1.65
C ARG A 25 8.13 0.98 1.95
N PHE A 26 7.62 -0.20 1.61
CA PHE A 26 6.23 -0.58 1.89
C PHE A 26 6.18 -1.74 2.88
N GLY A 27 5.68 -1.48 4.08
CA GLY A 27 5.31 -2.50 5.07
C GLY A 27 3.88 -2.96 4.87
N LEU A 28 3.63 -4.27 4.83
CA LEU A 28 2.28 -4.83 4.72
C LEU A 28 1.89 -5.58 6.00
N ILE A 29 0.77 -5.21 6.61
CA ILE A 29 0.19 -5.86 7.77
C ILE A 29 -1.13 -6.51 7.36
N VAL A 30 -1.17 -7.84 7.32
CA VAL A 30 -2.39 -8.61 7.04
C VAL A 30 -2.81 -9.38 8.28
N SER A 31 -3.85 -8.90 8.95
CA SER A 31 -4.31 -9.49 10.22
C SER A 31 -4.96 -10.86 10.02
N LYS A 32 -5.01 -11.68 11.08
CA LYS A 32 -5.69 -12.99 11.08
C LYS A 32 -7.17 -12.88 10.71
N ALA A 33 -7.82 -11.76 11.04
CA ALA A 33 -9.23 -11.51 10.74
C ALA A 33 -9.54 -11.34 9.24
N VAL A 34 -8.52 -11.19 8.39
CA VAL A 34 -8.67 -11.18 6.92
C VAL A 34 -8.96 -12.59 6.37
N GLY A 35 -8.52 -13.64 7.06
CA GLY A 35 -8.83 -15.02 6.65
C GLY A 35 -7.64 -15.96 6.76
N ASN A 36 -7.75 -17.12 6.11
CA ASN A 36 -6.73 -18.16 6.12
C ASN A 36 -5.43 -17.70 5.44
N ALA A 37 -4.37 -18.51 5.54
CA ALA A 37 -3.06 -18.16 4.97
C ALA A 37 -3.11 -17.86 3.45
N VAL A 38 -3.94 -18.60 2.69
CA VAL A 38 -4.09 -18.42 1.25
C VAL A 38 -4.72 -17.07 0.92
N VAL A 39 -5.80 -16.70 1.60
CA VAL A 39 -6.46 -15.40 1.44
C VAL A 39 -5.50 -14.27 1.82
N ARG A 40 -4.79 -14.40 2.96
CA ARG A 40 -3.81 -13.39 3.40
C ARG A 40 -2.67 -13.22 2.40
N HIS A 41 -2.12 -14.30 1.86
CA HIS A 41 -1.06 -14.24 0.84
C HIS A 41 -1.56 -13.65 -0.47
N ARG A 42 -2.80 -13.95 -0.88
CA ARG A 42 -3.42 -13.36 -2.06
C ARG A 42 -3.57 -11.84 -1.90
N VAL A 43 -4.08 -11.37 -0.76
CA VAL A 43 -4.20 -9.94 -0.45
C VAL A 43 -2.82 -9.28 -0.43
N ALA A 44 -1.84 -9.86 0.26
CA ALA A 44 -0.47 -9.33 0.29
C ALA A 44 0.17 -9.28 -1.11
N ARG A 45 -0.07 -10.28 -1.97
CA ARG A 45 0.43 -10.28 -3.35
C ARG A 45 -0.22 -9.16 -4.18
N ARG A 46 -1.54 -9.01 -4.10
CA ARG A 46 -2.27 -7.93 -4.79
C ARG A 46 -1.80 -6.55 -4.34
N LEU A 47 -1.67 -6.33 -3.03
CA LEU A 47 -1.17 -5.08 -2.47
C LEU A 47 0.27 -4.78 -2.95
N ARG A 48 1.17 -5.77 -2.97
CA ARG A 48 2.53 -5.59 -3.50
C ARG A 48 2.53 -5.13 -4.97
N HIS A 49 1.69 -5.72 -5.81
CA HIS A 49 1.59 -5.29 -7.22
C HIS A 49 1.14 -3.84 -7.34
N MET A 50 0.15 -3.41 -6.55
CA MET A 50 -0.30 -2.02 -6.53
C MET A 50 0.79 -1.08 -6.02
N CYS A 51 1.47 -1.44 -4.93
CA CYS A 51 2.58 -0.65 -4.39
C CYS A 51 3.72 -0.48 -5.41
N ALA A 52 4.06 -1.52 -6.17
CA ALA A 52 5.10 -1.43 -7.19
C ALA A 52 4.76 -0.38 -8.28
N GLY A 53 3.49 -0.27 -8.67
CA GLY A 53 3.03 0.75 -9.62
C GLY A 53 2.95 2.16 -9.03
N ILE A 54 2.98 2.30 -7.71
CA ILE A 54 2.88 3.58 -7.00
C ILE A 54 4.24 4.05 -6.47
N ALA A 55 5.18 3.11 -6.25
CA ALA A 55 6.50 3.38 -5.69
C ALA A 55 7.27 4.49 -6.42
N GLY A 56 7.13 4.58 -7.76
CA GLY A 56 7.78 5.65 -8.54
C GLY A 56 7.22 7.07 -8.30
N HIS A 57 6.08 7.19 -7.63
CA HIS A 57 5.45 8.47 -7.28
C HIS A 57 5.72 8.91 -5.83
N LEU A 58 6.40 8.07 -5.04
CA LEU A 58 6.73 8.42 -3.65
C LEU A 58 8.19 8.88 -3.56
N PRO A 59 8.49 9.84 -2.67
CA PRO A 59 9.87 10.18 -2.32
C PRO A 59 10.64 8.94 -1.86
N ALA A 60 11.92 8.83 -2.24
CA ALA A 60 12.77 7.70 -1.89
C ALA A 60 12.87 7.43 -0.37
N GLU A 61 12.72 8.48 0.44
CA GLU A 61 12.80 8.42 1.90
C GLU A 61 11.45 8.11 2.59
N SER A 62 10.44 7.69 1.82
CA SER A 62 9.11 7.43 2.37
C SER A 62 8.98 6.02 2.92
N ASP A 63 8.50 5.91 4.16
CA ASP A 63 8.15 4.65 4.80
C ASP A 63 6.62 4.55 4.93
N VAL A 64 6.00 3.64 4.16
CA VAL A 64 4.54 3.45 4.13
C VAL A 64 4.16 2.10 4.72
N VAL A 65 3.27 2.09 5.70
CA VAL A 65 2.70 0.88 6.28
C VAL A 65 1.23 0.76 5.90
N ILE A 66 0.86 -0.39 5.33
CA ILE A 66 -0.48 -0.68 4.84
C ILE A 66 -1.07 -1.82 5.66
N ARG A 67 -2.15 -1.54 6.39
CA ARG A 67 -2.92 -2.52 7.17
C ARG A 67 -4.16 -2.96 6.41
N ALA A 68 -4.25 -4.25 6.10
CA ALA A 68 -5.45 -4.86 5.57
C ALA A 68 -6.44 -5.19 6.70
N LEU A 69 -7.66 -4.70 6.55
CA LEU A 69 -8.81 -4.98 7.43
C LEU A 69 -9.60 -6.18 6.88
N PRO A 70 -10.51 -6.80 7.67
CA PRO A 70 -11.23 -8.01 7.27
C PRO A 70 -11.91 -7.92 5.89
N GLY A 71 -12.45 -6.75 5.54
CA GLY A 71 -13.06 -6.53 4.23
C GLY A 71 -12.09 -6.65 3.03
N ALA A 72 -10.78 -6.58 3.23
CA ALA A 72 -9.81 -6.76 2.14
C ALA A 72 -9.86 -8.17 1.51
N ALA A 73 -10.44 -9.15 2.22
CA ALA A 73 -10.59 -10.51 1.74
C ALA A 73 -11.53 -10.63 0.53
N THR A 74 -12.61 -9.84 0.53
CA THR A 74 -13.67 -9.85 -0.49
C THR A 74 -13.59 -8.67 -1.45
N ALA A 75 -12.82 -7.63 -1.10
CA ALA A 75 -12.63 -6.47 -1.96
C ALA A 75 -11.93 -6.85 -3.28
N THR A 76 -12.40 -6.24 -4.37
CA THR A 76 -11.79 -6.34 -5.69
C THR A 76 -10.45 -5.59 -5.73
N SER A 77 -9.59 -5.97 -6.68
CA SER A 77 -8.31 -5.27 -6.88
C SER A 77 -8.51 -3.77 -7.13
N ALA A 78 -9.54 -3.39 -7.90
CA ALA A 78 -9.85 -1.99 -8.18
C ALA A 78 -10.29 -1.22 -6.93
N GLU A 79 -11.07 -1.83 -6.03
CA GLU A 79 -11.47 -1.20 -4.77
C GLU A 79 -10.30 -1.00 -3.81
N LEU A 80 -9.41 -1.98 -3.74
CA LEU A 80 -8.18 -1.90 -2.93
C LEU A 80 -7.25 -0.81 -3.46
N ASP A 81 -7.05 -0.73 -4.77
CA ASP A 81 -6.21 0.30 -5.39
C ASP A 81 -6.79 1.71 -5.18
N ARG A 82 -8.10 1.88 -5.39
CA ARG A 82 -8.78 3.17 -5.10
C ARG A 82 -8.61 3.59 -3.65
N GLN A 83 -8.75 2.67 -2.70
CA GLN A 83 -8.58 2.96 -1.28
C GLN A 83 -7.13 3.24 -0.91
N LEU A 84 -6.18 2.51 -1.48
CA LEU A 84 -4.75 2.74 -1.27
C LEU A 84 -4.36 4.14 -1.75
N ARG A 85 -4.72 4.53 -2.97
CA ARG A 85 -4.43 5.86 -3.52
C ARG A 85 -5.13 6.97 -2.72
N SER A 86 -6.38 6.74 -2.32
CA SER A 86 -7.11 7.69 -1.47
C SER A 86 -6.42 7.88 -0.12
N ALA A 87 -5.93 6.80 0.50
CA ALA A 87 -5.17 6.88 1.74
C ALA A 87 -3.82 7.58 1.56
N LEU A 88 -3.10 7.33 0.47
CA LEU A 88 -1.82 8.01 0.16
C LEU A 88 -2.01 9.50 -0.10
N ARG A 89 -3.04 9.92 -0.82
CA ARG A 89 -3.37 11.34 -1.00
C ARG A 89 -3.73 12.03 0.31
N LYS A 90 -4.40 11.32 1.23
CA LYS A 90 -4.68 11.83 2.59
C LYS A 90 -3.41 12.02 3.42
N LEU A 91 -2.33 11.32 3.08
CA LEU A 91 -1.00 11.46 3.69
C LEU A 91 -0.13 12.47 2.91
N SER A 92 -0.75 13.27 2.04
CA SER A 92 -0.10 14.31 1.23
C SER A 92 0.89 13.80 0.17
N PHE A 93 0.83 12.51 -0.21
CA PHE A 93 1.58 12.03 -1.37
C PHE A 93 0.85 12.38 -2.67
N ASP A 94 1.59 12.93 -3.63
CA ASP A 94 1.10 13.18 -4.99
C ASP A 94 1.11 11.89 -5.82
N VAL A 95 0.13 11.04 -5.53
CA VAL A 95 -0.09 9.79 -6.26
C VAL A 95 -1.19 10.02 -7.29
N PRO A 96 -0.89 9.92 -8.60
CA PRO A 96 -1.90 10.12 -9.63
C PRO A 96 -3.05 9.12 -9.45
N ALA A 97 -4.26 9.54 -9.79
CA ALA A 97 -5.38 8.63 -9.90
C ALA A 97 -4.98 7.48 -10.83
N ALA A 98 -5.32 6.25 -10.45
CA ALA A 98 -5.00 5.09 -11.27
C ALA A 98 -5.39 5.38 -12.71
N ARG A 99 -4.45 5.20 -13.65
CA ARG A 99 -4.84 5.01 -15.03
C ARG A 99 -5.63 3.69 -15.00
N VAL A 100 -6.95 3.81 -15.04
CA VAL A 100 -7.85 2.66 -15.06
C VAL A 100 -7.58 1.98 -16.39
N GLU A 101 -6.65 1.04 -16.41
CA GLU A 101 -6.66 0.00 -17.42
C GLU A 101 -7.90 -0.84 -17.11
N PRO A 102 -8.94 -0.83 -17.96
CA PRO A 102 -10.04 -1.75 -17.82
C PRO A 102 -9.45 -3.15 -18.00
N SER A 103 -9.18 -3.85 -16.90
CA SER A 103 -9.00 -5.29 -16.95
C SER A 103 -10.37 -5.87 -17.26
N ASP A 104 -10.64 -6.00 -18.57
CA ASP A 104 -11.73 -6.78 -19.12
C ASP A 104 -11.80 -8.14 -18.41
N PRO A 105 -12.98 -8.57 -17.95
CA PRO A 105 -13.20 -9.96 -17.62
C PRO A 105 -13.32 -10.72 -18.95
N SER A 106 -12.27 -11.46 -19.33
CA SER A 106 -12.37 -12.57 -20.29
C SER A 106 -12.08 -13.87 -19.56
#